data_AF-A0A7V3CEM0-F1
#
_entry.id   AF-A0A7V3CEM0-F1
#
_cell.length_a   1.000
_cell.length_b   1.000
_cell.length_c   1.000
_cell.angle_alpha   90.00
_cell.angle_beta   90.00
_cell.angle_gamma   90.00
#
_symmetry.space_group_name_H-M   'P 1'
#
loop_
_entity.id
_entity.type
_entity.pdbx_description
1 polymer ?
#
loop_
_entity_poly.entity_id
_entity_poly.type
_entity_poly.pdbx_seq_one_letter_code
_entity_poly.pdbx_strand_id
1 'polypeptide(L)'
;MARRLILFLLLIAACFAVPRVPWIVAWDQGAILAVASLRTPALNDFFRVVTDIGSTYGFLVALILPTLYFLLRRRFATAAWYLVGVGLLKLSGPFLKIAIARPRPPDGIEALTTFSMPSGHASNAVFMFGV
;
A
#
# COMPACT_ATOMS: atom_id res chain seq x y z
N MET A 1 -9.63 -26.19 5.51
CA MET A 1 -9.69 -25.38 4.27
C MET A 1 -10.77 -24.30 4.34
N ALA A 2 -12.03 -24.64 4.65
CA ALA A 2 -13.15 -23.69 4.70
C ALA A 2 -12.93 -22.44 5.60
N ARG A 3 -12.36 -22.59 6.80
CA ARG A 3 -12.10 -21.44 7.71
C ARG A 3 -11.19 -20.38 7.10
N ARG A 4 -10.13 -20.76 6.39
CA ARG A 4 -9.19 -19.82 5.76
C ARG A 4 -9.85 -19.07 4.61
N LEU A 5 -10.67 -19.78 3.82
CA LEU A 5 -11.45 -19.18 2.74
C LEU A 5 -12.47 -18.17 3.28
N ILE A 6 -13.21 -18.53 4.34
CA ILE A 6 -14.17 -17.63 4.97
C ILE A 6 -13.48 -16.36 5.47
N LEU A 7 -12.36 -16.49 6.19
CA LEU A 7 -11.59 -15.33 6.66
C LEU A 7 -11.12 -14.44 5.51
N PHE A 8 -10.62 -15.04 4.43
CA PHE A 8 -10.20 -14.29 3.24
C PHE A 8 -11.36 -13.51 2.60
N LEU A 9 -12.51 -14.14 2.45
CA LEU A 9 -13.71 -13.48 1.90
C LEU A 9 -14.22 -12.37 2.83
N LEU A 10 -14.16 -12.56 4.15
CA LEU A 10 -14.52 -11.53 5.13
C LEU A 10 -13.57 -10.34 5.05
N LEU A 11 -12.26 -10.56 4.88
CA LEU A 11 -11.28 -9.49 4.70
C LEU A 11 -11.54 -8.70 3.42
N ILE A 12 -11.82 -9.39 2.31
CA ILE A 12 -12.22 -8.73 1.06
C ILE A 12 -13.48 -7.90 1.29
N ALA A 13 -14.54 -8.49 1.85
CA ALA A 13 -15.79 -7.79 2.12
C ALA A 13 -15.58 -6.56 3.01
N ALA A 14 -14.74 -6.66 4.03
CA ALA A 14 -14.36 -5.55 4.89
C ALA A 14 -13.67 -4.42 4.11
N CYS A 15 -12.77 -4.72 3.17
CA CYS A 15 -12.14 -3.68 2.33
C CYS A 15 -13.17 -2.86 1.52
N PHE A 16 -14.30 -3.45 1.12
CA PHE A 16 -15.38 -2.74 0.44
C PHE A 16 -16.34 -2.04 1.40
N ALA A 17 -16.67 -2.65 2.54
CA ALA A 17 -17.65 -2.12 3.47
C ALA A 17 -17.10 -0.94 4.29
N VAL A 18 -15.90 -1.09 4.86
CA VAL A 18 -15.29 -0.14 5.82
C VAL A 18 -15.28 1.31 5.31
N PRO A 19 -14.89 1.61 4.05
CA PRO A 19 -14.88 2.98 3.53
C PRO A 19 -16.26 3.61 3.32
N ARG A 20 -17.33 2.84 3.52
CA ARG A 20 -18.73 3.26 3.32
C ARG A 20 -19.50 3.36 4.65
N VAL A 21 -18.89 2.96 5.77
CA VAL A 21 -19.51 3.04 7.09
C VAL A 21 -19.38 4.48 7.62
N PRO A 22 -20.50 5.18 7.90
CA PRO A 22 -20.46 6.63 8.18
C PRO A 22 -19.54 7.04 9.34
N TRP A 23 -19.58 6.31 10.46
CA TRP A 23 -18.74 6.65 11.61
C TRP A 23 -17.26 6.38 11.36
N ILE A 24 -16.91 5.39 10.53
CA ILE A 24 -15.53 5.12 10.11
C ILE A 24 -15.05 6.25 9.20
N VAL A 25 -15.89 6.69 8.26
CA VAL A 25 -15.56 7.81 7.36
C VAL A 25 -15.37 9.10 8.16
N ALA A 26 -16.23 9.38 9.14
CA ALA A 26 -16.09 10.54 10.02
C ALA A 26 -14.80 10.48 10.85
N TRP A 27 -14.46 9.30 11.38
CA TRP A 27 -13.22 9.10 12.11
C TRP A 27 -11.98 9.26 11.22
N ASP A 28 -11.99 8.71 10.01
CA ASP A 28 -10.91 8.85 9.01
C ASP A 28 -10.70 10.32 8.62
N GLN A 29 -11.78 11.08 8.39
CA GLN A 29 -11.71 12.52 8.13
C GLN A 29 -11.13 13.29 9.33
N GLY A 30 -11.58 12.96 10.55
CA GLY A 30 -11.05 13.56 11.77
C GLY A 30 -9.55 13.29 11.94
N ALA A 31 -9.09 12.08 11.66
CA ALA A 31 -7.67 11.71 11.69
C ALA A 31 -6.86 12.47 10.64
N ILE A 32 -7.37 12.62 9.42
CA ILE A 32 -6.72 13.41 8.36
C ILE A 32 -6.56 14.87 8.81
N LEU A 33 -7.62 15.48 9.35
CA LEU A 33 -7.59 16.87 9.81
C LEU A 33 -6.64 17.06 11.01
N ALA A 34 -6.65 16.13 11.96
CA ALA A 34 -5.75 16.14 13.11
C ALA A 34 -4.27 16.10 12.66
N VAL A 35 -3.91 15.20 11.75
CA VAL A 35 -2.55 15.14 11.19
C VAL A 35 -2.23 16.38 10.35
N ALA A 36 -3.18 16.87 9.56
CA ALA A 36 -2.99 18.09 8.76
C ALA A 36 -2.73 19.34 9.62
N SER A 37 -3.32 19.41 10.83
CA SER A 37 -3.09 20.51 11.77
C SER A 37 -1.65 20.58 12.32
N LEU A 38 -0.90 19.47 12.22
CA LEU A 38 0.51 19.41 12.64
C LEU A 38 1.49 19.81 11.53
N ARG A 39 1.01 20.15 10.33
CA ARG A 39 1.87 20.45 9.18
C ARG A 39 2.74 21.68 9.44
N THR A 40 4.04 21.52 9.23
CA THR A 40 5.02 22.60 9.11
C THR A 40 5.89 22.33 7.88
N PRO A 41 6.57 23.33 7.29
CA PRO A 41 7.47 23.09 6.16
C PRO A 41 8.50 22.00 6.45
N ALA A 42 9.13 22.03 7.63
CA ALA A 42 10.11 21.02 8.04
C ALA A 42 9.51 19.61 8.16
N LEU A 43 8.31 19.47 8.73
CA LEU A 43 7.64 18.17 8.82
C LEU A 43 7.20 17.66 7.44
N ASN A 44 6.75 18.54 6.55
CA ASN A 44 6.38 18.18 5.19
C ASN A 44 7.60 17.61 4.43
N ASP A 45 8.75 18.27 4.51
CA ASP A 45 9.96 17.82 3.84
C ASP A 45 10.49 16.50 4.43
N PHE A 46 10.44 16.36 5.76
CA PHE A 46 10.76 15.09 6.42
C PHE A 46 9.86 13.95 5.90
N PHE A 47 8.53 14.14 5.90
CA PHE A 47 7.61 13.09 5.47
C PHE A 47 7.60 12.84 3.96
N ARG A 48 8.06 13.79 3.14
CA ARG A 48 8.34 13.54 1.71
C ARG A 48 9.46 12.53 1.54
N VAL A 49 10.58 12.72 2.24
CA VAL A 49 11.70 11.76 2.23
C VAL A 49 11.26 10.38 2.72
N VAL A 50 10.46 10.33 3.79
CA VAL A 50 9.89 9.06 4.29
C VAL A 50 8.97 8.42 3.25
N THR A 51 8.15 9.21 2.56
CA THR A 51 7.26 8.72 1.49
C THR A 51 8.05 8.17 0.31
N ASP A 52 9.17 8.81 -0.05
CA ASP A 52 10.04 8.36 -1.13
C ASP A 52 10.61 6.97 -0.89
N ILE A 53 10.83 6.56 0.37
CA ILE A 53 11.26 5.19 0.71
C ILE A 53 10.16 4.17 0.35
N GLY A 54 8.89 4.51 0.58
CA GLY A 54 7.76 3.68 0.18
C GLY A 54 7.40 3.77 -1.31
N SER A 55 8.09 4.62 -2.07
CA SER A 55 7.75 4.89 -3.46
C SER A 55 8.08 3.73 -4.39
N THR A 56 7.85 3.93 -5.68
CA THR A 56 8.29 3.01 -6.72
C THR A 56 9.80 2.78 -6.65
N TYR A 57 10.61 3.78 -6.27
CA TYR A 57 12.06 3.62 -6.19
C TYR A 57 12.48 2.65 -5.10
N GLY A 58 11.98 2.83 -3.87
CA GLY A 58 12.24 1.89 -2.79
C GLY A 58 11.75 0.49 -3.13
N PHE A 59 10.54 0.39 -3.69
CA PHE A 59 10.01 -0.88 -4.16
C PHE A 59 10.94 -1.58 -5.17
N LEU A 60 11.48 -0.85 -6.15
CA LEU A 60 12.40 -1.42 -7.15
C LEU A 60 13.69 -1.93 -6.50
N VAL A 61 14.24 -1.21 -5.51
CA VAL A 61 15.41 -1.67 -4.76
C VAL A 61 15.09 -2.99 -4.04
N ALA A 62 13.97 -3.07 -3.35
CA ALA A 62 13.53 -4.29 -2.68
C ALA A 62 13.17 -5.41 -3.65
N LEU A 63 12.76 -5.11 -4.88
CA LEU A 63 12.54 -6.13 -5.90
C LEU A 63 13.87 -6.69 -6.43
N ILE A 64 14.80 -5.80 -6.81
CA ILE A 64 16.00 -6.15 -7.56
C ILE A 64 17.04 -6.82 -6.67
N LEU A 65 17.35 -6.26 -5.49
CA LEU A 65 18.47 -6.76 -4.67
C LEU A 65 18.25 -8.23 -4.21
N PRO A 66 17.09 -8.62 -3.65
CA PRO A 66 16.86 -10.00 -3.25
C PRO A 66 16.77 -10.95 -4.44
N THR A 67 16.15 -10.51 -5.55
CA THR A 67 16.08 -11.30 -6.79
C THR A 67 17.49 -11.61 -7.30
N LEU A 68 18.33 -10.58 -7.42
CA LEU A 68 19.71 -10.75 -7.88
C LEU A 68 20.50 -11.65 -6.92
N TYR A 69 20.35 -11.45 -5.61
CA TYR A 69 20.96 -12.32 -4.61
C TYR A 69 20.57 -13.80 -4.81
N PHE A 70 19.28 -14.11 -5.01
CA PHE A 70 18.84 -15.48 -5.25
C PHE A 70 19.37 -16.05 -6.57
N LEU A 71 19.41 -15.25 -7.63
CA LEU A 71 19.96 -15.66 -8.93
C LEU A 71 21.46 -15.94 -8.85
N LEU A 72 22.24 -15.07 -8.19
CA LEU A 72 23.68 -15.26 -7.96
C LEU A 72 23.97 -16.52 -7.13
N ARG A 73 23.08 -16.85 -6.18
CA ARG A 73 23.14 -18.09 -5.40
C ARG A 73 22.56 -19.30 -6.14
N ARG A 74 22.20 -19.16 -7.42
CA ARG A 74 21.57 -20.19 -8.27
C ARG A 74 20.27 -20.77 -7.69
N ARG A 75 19.59 -20.00 -6.82
CA ARG A 75 18.30 -20.35 -6.18
C ARG A 75 17.13 -19.93 -7.07
N PHE A 76 17.08 -20.44 -8.31
CA PHE A 76 16.11 -20.01 -9.32
C PHE A 76 14.65 -20.16 -8.89
N ALA A 77 14.30 -21.28 -8.23
CA ALA A 77 12.96 -21.48 -7.71
C ALA A 77 12.57 -20.43 -6.65
N THR A 78 13.50 -20.05 -5.77
CA THR A 78 13.27 -19.00 -4.76
C THR A 78 13.10 -17.64 -5.43
N ALA A 79 13.93 -17.32 -6.43
CA ALA A 79 13.78 -16.08 -7.21
C ALA A 79 12.42 -16.02 -7.93
N ALA A 80 12.00 -17.13 -8.55
CA ALA A 80 10.71 -17.20 -9.23
C ALA A 80 9.54 -17.02 -8.25
N TRP A 81 9.55 -17.71 -7.11
CA TRP A 81 8.52 -17.56 -6.08
C TRP A 81 8.43 -16.13 -5.54
N TYR A 82 9.58 -15.51 -5.30
CA TYR A 82 9.65 -14.11 -4.88
C TYR A 82 9.02 -13.17 -5.91
N LEU A 83 9.41 -13.30 -7.18
CA LEU A 83 8.89 -12.49 -8.29
C LEU A 83 7.38 -12.68 -8.48
N VAL A 84 6.88 -13.92 -8.36
CA VAL A 84 5.44 -14.19 -8.45
C VAL A 84 4.69 -13.51 -7.31
N GLY A 85 5.15 -13.62 -6.07
CA GLY A 85 4.52 -12.97 -4.93
C GLY A 85 4.48 -11.44 -5.08
N VAL A 86 5.59 -10.85 -5.52
CA VAL A 86 5.67 -9.41 -5.82
C VAL A 86 4.74 -9.01 -6.95
N GLY A 87 4.69 -9.79 -8.02
CA GLY A 87 3.81 -9.55 -9.16
C GLY A 87 2.34 -9.54 -8.73
N LEU A 88 1.93 -10.52 -7.93
CA LEU A 88 0.56 -10.60 -7.39
C LEU A 88 0.21 -9.36 -6.55
N LEU A 89 1.12 -8.90 -5.68
CA LEU A 89 0.93 -7.67 -4.92
C LEU A 89 0.70 -6.48 -5.87
N LYS A 90 1.56 -6.28 -6.86
CA LYS A 90 1.50 -5.13 -7.76
C LYS A 90 0.30 -5.15 -8.69
N LEU A 91 -0.15 -6.32 -9.13
CA LEU A 91 -1.35 -6.46 -9.94
C LEU A 91 -2.60 -6.21 -9.11
N SER A 92 -2.68 -6.70 -7.87
CA SER A 92 -3.86 -6.55 -7.03
C SER A 92 -4.22 -5.09 -6.70
N GLY A 93 -3.23 -4.21 -6.56
CA GLY A 93 -3.41 -2.81 -6.17
C GLY A 93 -4.32 -2.02 -7.12
N PRO A 94 -3.99 -1.91 -8.41
CA PRO A 94 -4.85 -1.24 -9.40
C PRO A 94 -6.26 -1.81 -9.49
N PHE A 95 -6.42 -3.14 -9.48
CA PHE A 95 -7.74 -3.78 -9.50
C PHE A 95 -8.58 -3.36 -8.29
N LEU A 96 -8.01 -3.44 -7.08
CA LEU A 96 -8.71 -3.02 -5.86
C LEU A 96 -9.00 -1.52 -5.84
N LYS A 97 -8.10 -0.69 -6.37
CA LYS A 97 -8.34 0.76 -6.48
C LYS A 97 -9.58 1.07 -7.29
N ILE A 98 -9.72 0.44 -8.46
CA ILE A 98 -10.87 0.63 -9.34
C ILE A 98 -12.13 0.02 -8.72
N ALA A 99 -12.04 -1.18 -8.13
CA ALA A 99 -13.19 -1.85 -7.55
C ALA A 99 -13.76 -1.11 -6.32
N ILE A 100 -12.89 -0.58 -5.45
CA ILE A 100 -13.33 0.16 -4.26
C ILE A 100 -13.77 1.58 -4.64
N ALA A 101 -13.09 2.19 -5.62
CA ALA A 101 -13.35 3.53 -6.17
C ALA A 101 -13.41 4.65 -5.11
N ARG A 102 -12.57 4.55 -4.07
CA ARG A 102 -12.56 5.53 -2.98
C ARG A 102 -11.86 6.84 -3.42
N PRO A 103 -12.53 8.00 -3.38
CA PRO A 103 -11.90 9.29 -3.70
C PRO A 103 -10.78 9.63 -2.70
N ARG A 104 -9.88 10.52 -3.12
CA ARG A 104 -8.84 11.08 -2.22
C ARG A 104 -9.40 12.24 -1.40
N PRO A 105 -8.87 12.47 -0.19
CA PRO A 105 -9.09 13.72 0.53
C PRO A 105 -8.58 14.91 -0.30
N PRO A 106 -9.29 16.06 -0.33
CA PRO A 106 -8.93 17.21 -1.14
C PRO A 106 -7.62 17.89 -0.68
N ASP A 107 -7.33 17.87 0.62
CA ASP A 107 -6.21 18.63 1.22
C ASP A 107 -4.87 17.86 1.23
N GLY A 108 -4.63 17.03 0.21
CA GLY A 108 -3.38 16.30 0.04
C GLY A 108 -2.21 17.23 -0.31
N ILE A 109 -1.01 16.94 0.20
CA ILE A 109 0.22 17.67 -0.16
C ILE A 109 0.59 17.41 -1.63
N GLU A 110 0.23 16.24 -2.17
CA GLU A 110 0.49 15.85 -3.55
C GLU A 110 -0.82 15.62 -4.31
N ALA A 111 -0.90 16.19 -5.51
CA ALA A 111 -2.00 15.95 -6.43
C ALA A 111 -1.82 14.60 -7.12
N LEU A 112 -2.66 13.62 -6.76
CA LEU A 112 -2.63 12.28 -7.34
C LEU A 112 -3.97 11.97 -8.01
N THR A 113 -3.91 11.50 -9.26
CA THR A 113 -5.09 11.20 -10.10
C THR A 113 -5.71 9.82 -9.86
N THR A 114 -5.14 9.04 -8.95
CA THR A 114 -5.59 7.66 -8.63
C THR A 114 -6.45 7.62 -7.38
N PHE A 115 -7.32 6.61 -7.26
CA PHE A 115 -8.10 6.35 -6.04
C PHE A 115 -7.22 6.18 -4.80
N SER A 116 -7.76 6.50 -3.62
CA SER A 116 -7.01 6.53 -2.36
C SER A 116 -6.71 5.14 -1.79
N MET A 117 -7.58 4.16 -2.02
CA MET A 117 -7.53 2.85 -1.36
C MET A 117 -7.40 1.70 -2.37
N PRO A 118 -6.54 0.70 -2.10
CA PRO A 118 -5.49 0.67 -1.09
C PRO A 118 -4.35 1.67 -1.40
N SER A 119 -3.53 2.01 -0.40
CA SER A 119 -2.37 2.90 -0.57
C SER A 119 -1.17 2.13 -1.15
N GLY A 120 -0.65 2.58 -2.29
CA GLY A 120 0.50 1.96 -2.94
C GLY A 120 1.79 2.08 -2.13
N HIS A 121 2.08 3.25 -1.57
CA HIS A 121 3.26 3.48 -0.72
C HIS A 121 3.22 2.63 0.55
N ALA A 122 2.05 2.54 1.19
CA ALA A 122 1.89 1.69 2.37
C ALA A 122 2.04 0.20 2.03
N SER A 123 1.43 -0.25 0.92
CA SER A 123 1.60 -1.63 0.43
C SER A 123 3.07 -1.97 0.13
N ASN A 124 3.83 -1.03 -0.45
CA ASN A 124 5.26 -1.21 -0.68
C ASN A 124 6.03 -1.30 0.62
N ALA A 125 5.77 -0.39 1.58
CA ALA A 125 6.44 -0.40 2.87
C ALA A 125 6.20 -1.72 3.63
N VAL A 126 4.97 -2.24 3.62
CA VAL A 126 4.66 -3.56 4.20
C VAL A 126 5.39 -4.68 3.47
N PHE A 127 5.49 -4.63 2.15
CA PHE A 127 6.28 -5.61 1.40
C PHE A 127 7.78 -5.57 1.74
N MET A 128 8.33 -4.37 1.96
CA MET A 128 9.76 -4.17 2.21
C MET A 128 10.15 -4.49 3.66
N PHE A 129 9.29 -4.19 4.62
CA PHE A 129 9.60 -4.20 6.05
C PHE A 129 8.64 -5.06 6.90
N GLY A 130 7.53 -5.53 6.33
CA GLY A 130 6.55 -6.38 7.00
C GLY A 130 7.05 -7.81 7.08
N VAL A 131 7.50 -8.18 8.27
CA VAL A 131 8.12 -9.46 8.65
C VAL A 131 7.30 -10.68 8.22
#